data_AF-A0A354TKI9-F1
#
_entry.id   AF-A0A354TKI9-F1
#
_cell.length_a   1.000
_cell.length_b   1.000
_cell.length_c   1.000
_cell.angle_alpha   90.00
_cell.angle_beta   90.00
_cell.angle_gamma   90.00
#
_symmetry.space_group_name_H-M   'P 1'
#
loop_
_entity.id
_entity.type
_entity.pdbx_description
1 polymer ?
#
loop_
_entity_poly.entity_id
_entity_poly.type
_entity_poly.pdbx_seq_one_letter_code
_entity_poly.pdbx_strand_id
1 'polypeptide(L)'
;MLRDGLRELGLQVATETGAAHFHELTEAQQDELLAQNENTPFFATMRYLIIAGTFSLPEYGGNQNKIGYQIIGFEDRGAWAAPYGYYDADYMEKGE
;
A
#
# COMPACT_ATOMS: atom_id res chain seq x y z
N MET A 1 -7.81 17.50 -5.64
CA MET A 1 -8.33 16.18 -5.20
C MET A 1 -7.67 15.70 -3.90
N LEU A 2 -6.40 15.25 -3.87
CA LEU A 2 -5.79 14.75 -2.62
C LEU A 2 -5.63 15.81 -1.53
N ARG A 3 -5.12 16.99 -1.90
CA ARG A 3 -4.97 18.11 -0.95
C ARG A 3 -6.32 18.59 -0.41
N ASP A 4 -7.35 18.58 -1.25
CA ASP A 4 -8.70 18.98 -0.86
C ASP A 4 -9.33 17.92 0.04
N GLY A 5 -9.19 16.63 -0.29
CA GLY A 5 -9.66 15.55 0.57
C GLY A 5 -8.96 15.48 1.93
N LEU A 6 -7.65 15.78 1.99
CA LEU A 6 -6.94 15.93 3.28
C LEU A 6 -7.47 17.10 4.10
N ARG A 7 -7.82 18.21 3.45
CA ARG A 7 -8.44 19.37 4.12
C ARG A 7 -9.83 19.02 4.63
N GLU A 8 -10.64 18.36 3.82
CA GLU A 8 -11.98 17.90 4.20
C GLU A 8 -11.93 16.94 5.39
N LEU A 9 -11.01 15.96 5.36
CA LEU A 9 -10.76 15.06 6.49
C LEU A 9 -10.40 15.85 7.75
N GLY A 10 -9.51 16.83 7.65
CA GLY A 10 -9.12 17.68 8.78
C GLY A 10 -10.29 18.50 9.33
N LEU A 11 -11.16 19.04 8.46
CA LEU A 11 -12.37 19.75 8.87
C LEU A 11 -13.37 18.80 9.57
N GLN A 12 -13.51 17.58 9.07
CA GLN A 12 -14.36 16.56 9.68
C GLN A 12 -13.85 16.19 11.09
N VAL A 13 -12.54 15.94 11.25
CA VAL A 13 -11.91 15.69 12.55
C VAL A 13 -12.25 16.81 13.54
N ALA A 14 -12.03 18.06 13.13
CA ALA A 14 -12.29 19.22 13.98
C ALA A 14 -13.78 19.36 14.34
N THR A 15 -14.69 19.06 13.41
CA THR A 15 -16.13 19.22 13.59
C THR A 15 -16.73 18.13 14.46
N GLU A 16 -16.33 16.87 14.28
CA GLU A 16 -16.95 15.73 14.96
C GLU A 16 -16.35 15.45 16.34
N THR A 17 -15.06 15.78 16.53
CA THR A 17 -14.33 15.40 17.76
C THR A 17 -13.78 16.59 18.54
N GLY A 18 -13.65 17.76 17.89
CA GLY A 18 -12.98 18.93 18.44
C GLY A 18 -11.45 18.84 18.47
N ALA A 19 -10.85 17.74 17.99
CA ALA A 19 -9.40 17.59 17.88
C ALA A 19 -8.82 18.43 16.73
N ALA A 20 -7.54 18.80 16.82
CA ALA A 20 -6.88 19.54 15.76
C ALA A 20 -6.42 18.62 14.62
N HIS A 21 -6.02 17.39 14.96
CA HIS A 21 -5.44 16.44 14.03
C HIS A 21 -5.98 15.02 14.20
N PHE A 22 -6.07 14.28 13.09
CA PHE A 22 -6.56 12.90 13.07
C PHE A 22 -5.78 11.97 14.02
N HIS A 23 -4.46 12.15 14.12
CA HIS A 23 -3.60 11.32 14.97
C HIS A 23 -3.79 11.55 16.48
N GLU A 24 -4.55 12.57 16.88
CA GLU A 24 -4.87 12.85 18.29
C GLU A 24 -6.09 12.05 18.75
N LEU A 25 -6.84 11.47 17.82
CA LEU A 25 -8.00 10.63 18.11
C LEU A 25 -7.59 9.27 18.67
N THR A 26 -8.46 8.69 19.49
CA THR A 26 -8.33 7.27 19.87
C THR A 26 -8.44 6.37 18.63
N GLU A 27 -7.86 5.17 18.68
CA GLU A 27 -7.92 4.22 17.55
C GLU A 27 -9.37 3.96 17.10
N ALA A 28 -10.29 3.78 18.03
CA ALA A 28 -11.71 3.57 17.72
C ALA A 28 -12.35 4.76 16.96
N GLN A 29 -11.98 6.00 17.33
CA GLN A 29 -12.45 7.21 16.63
C GLN A 29 -11.80 7.37 15.26
N GLN A 30 -10.52 6.98 15.12
CA GLN A 30 -9.84 6.95 13.83
C GLN A 30 -10.55 5.97 12.88
N ASP A 31 -10.84 4.77 13.35
CA ASP A 31 -11.53 3.73 12.59
C ASP A 31 -12.94 4.17 12.18
N GLU A 32 -13.71 4.76 13.11
CA GLU A 32 -15.05 5.25 12.81
C GLU A 32 -15.02 6.33 11.72
N LEU A 33 -14.10 7.30 11.82
CA LEU A 33 -13.98 8.37 10.84
C LEU A 33 -13.51 7.86 9.47
N LEU A 34 -12.59 6.89 9.44
CA LEU A 34 -12.18 6.23 8.20
C LEU A 34 -13.34 5.45 7.57
N ALA A 35 -14.11 4.70 8.37
CA ALA A 35 -15.27 3.94 7.90
C ALA A 35 -16.33 4.83 7.24
N GLN A 36 -16.60 6.02 7.81
CA GLN A 36 -17.51 7.00 7.21
C GLN A 36 -17.03 7.50 5.83
N ASN A 37 -15.70 7.50 5.60
CA ASN A 37 -15.09 8.00 4.38
C ASN A 37 -14.83 6.92 3.32
N GLU A 38 -15.05 5.63 3.60
CA GLU A 38 -14.66 4.51 2.72
C GLU A 38 -15.21 4.61 1.29
N ASN A 39 -16.41 5.21 1.14
CA ASN A 39 -17.08 5.36 -0.15
C ASN A 39 -16.73 6.67 -0.88
N THR A 40 -15.80 7.48 -0.34
CA THR A 40 -15.39 8.73 -0.97
C THR A 40 -14.34 8.51 -2.06
N PRO A 41 -14.31 9.33 -3.13
CA PRO A 41 -13.23 9.31 -4.11
C PRO A 41 -11.84 9.56 -3.49
N PHE A 42 -11.77 10.35 -2.42
CA PHE A 42 -10.54 10.60 -1.68
C PHE A 42 -10.00 9.31 -1.05
N PHE A 43 -10.83 8.57 -0.31
CA PHE A 43 -10.43 7.31 0.31
C PHE A 43 -10.00 6.28 -0.73
N ALA A 44 -10.78 6.12 -1.81
CA ALA A 44 -10.43 5.23 -2.92
C ALA A 44 -9.04 5.55 -3.51
N THR A 45 -8.74 6.85 -3.67
CA THR A 45 -7.43 7.32 -4.17
C THR A 45 -6.30 7.03 -3.17
N MET A 46 -6.52 7.31 -1.89
CA MET A 46 -5.54 7.04 -0.83
C MET A 46 -5.23 5.54 -0.74
N ARG A 47 -6.27 4.68 -0.74
CA ARG A 47 -6.12 3.22 -0.74
C ARG A 47 -5.33 2.75 -1.95
N TYR A 48 -5.63 3.26 -3.15
CA TYR A 48 -4.87 2.93 -4.36
C TYR A 48 -3.40 3.31 -4.22
N LEU A 49 -3.09 4.52 -3.74
CA LEU A 49 -1.71 4.99 -3.59
C LEU A 49 -0.93 4.20 -2.54
N ILE A 50 -1.59 3.80 -1.44
CA ILE A 50 -0.98 2.92 -0.43
C ILE A 50 -0.62 1.59 -1.07
N ILE A 51 -1.56 0.93 -1.74
CA ILE A 51 -1.30 -0.37 -2.41
C ILE A 51 -0.19 -0.20 -3.45
N ALA A 52 -0.28 0.81 -4.32
CA ALA A 52 0.73 1.07 -5.34
C ALA A 52 2.11 1.31 -4.74
N GLY A 53 2.20 2.09 -3.67
CA GLY A 53 3.45 2.36 -2.95
C GLY A 53 3.99 1.15 -2.20
N THR A 54 3.12 0.33 -1.59
CA THR A 54 3.51 -0.90 -0.87
C THR A 54 4.09 -1.94 -1.81
N PHE A 55 3.60 -2.04 -3.05
CA PHE A 55 3.99 -3.10 -3.99
C PHE A 55 4.84 -2.62 -5.18
N SER A 56 5.25 -1.36 -5.22
CA SER A 56 6.17 -0.85 -6.24
C SER A 56 7.59 -1.42 -6.09
N LEU A 57 8.46 -1.17 -7.08
CA LEU A 57 9.89 -1.45 -6.92
C LEU A 57 10.50 -0.48 -5.90
N PRO A 58 11.38 -0.95 -4.99
CA PRO A 58 12.01 -0.08 -3.99
C PRO A 58 12.78 1.11 -4.57
N GLU A 59 13.31 0.97 -5.80
CA GLU A 59 14.05 2.05 -6.48
C GLU A 59 13.19 3.29 -6.80
N TYR A 60 11.86 3.15 -6.78
CA TYR A 60 10.92 4.26 -6.95
C TYR A 60 10.47 4.88 -5.61
N GLY A 61 11.09 4.50 -4.49
CA GLY A 61 10.84 5.08 -3.17
C GLY A 61 9.67 4.47 -2.38
N GLY A 62 9.01 3.44 -2.92
CA GLY A 62 8.03 2.62 -2.20
C GLY A 62 8.64 1.32 -1.66
N ASN A 63 7.79 0.38 -1.24
CA ASN A 63 8.11 -1.01 -0.90
C ASN A 63 9.47 -1.22 -0.19
N GLN A 64 9.74 -0.39 0.82
CA GLN A 64 11.04 -0.39 1.48
C GLN A 64 11.37 -1.79 2.02
N ASN A 65 12.61 -2.25 1.79
CA ASN A 65 13.07 -3.59 2.15
C ASN A 65 12.22 -4.73 1.55
N LYS A 66 11.49 -4.47 0.46
CA LYS A 66 10.62 -5.43 -0.22
C LYS A 66 9.51 -5.98 0.70
N ILE A 67 9.05 -5.21 1.69
CA ILE A 67 8.04 -5.67 2.65
C ILE A 67 6.71 -6.05 1.98
N GLY A 68 6.29 -5.33 0.95
CA GLY A 68 5.13 -5.67 0.15
C GLY A 68 5.27 -7.07 -0.46
N TYR A 69 6.44 -7.41 -0.97
CA TYR A 69 6.68 -8.73 -1.54
C TYR A 69 6.55 -9.84 -0.50
N GLN A 70 7.07 -9.62 0.71
CA GLN A 70 6.93 -10.56 1.82
C GLN A 70 5.46 -10.77 2.20
N ILE A 71 4.65 -9.70 2.24
CA ILE A 71 3.22 -9.76 2.57
C ILE A 71 2.45 -10.69 1.61
N ILE A 72 2.77 -10.67 0.32
CA ILE A 72 2.10 -11.48 -0.70
C ILE A 72 2.83 -12.79 -1.03
N GLY A 73 3.94 -13.09 -0.34
CA GLY A 73 4.77 -14.26 -0.64
C GLY A 73 5.47 -14.21 -2.00
N PHE A 74 5.70 -13.01 -2.55
CA PHE A 74 6.45 -12.83 -3.78
C PHE A 74 7.95 -12.96 -3.51
N GLU A 75 8.60 -13.87 -4.23
CA GLU A 75 10.05 -14.02 -4.19
C GLU A 75 10.70 -13.29 -5.35
N ASP A 76 11.49 -12.26 -5.02
CA ASP A 76 12.26 -11.50 -6.01
C ASP A 76 13.50 -12.29 -6.45
N ARG A 77 13.27 -13.34 -7.26
CA ARG A 77 14.31 -14.25 -7.76
C ARG A 77 15.08 -13.70 -8.97
N GLY A 78 14.85 -12.44 -9.36
CA GLY A 78 15.54 -11.85 -10.51
C GLY A 78 15.41 -12.70 -11.78
N ALA A 79 14.17 -12.98 -12.21
CA ALA A 79 13.84 -13.81 -13.36
C ALA A 79 14.23 -13.20 -14.74
N TRP A 80 15.36 -12.50 -14.81
CA TRP A 80 15.93 -11.91 -16.01
C TRP A 80 17.03 -12.78 -16.62
N ALA A 81 17.50 -13.80 -15.89
CA ALA A 81 18.45 -14.79 -16.37
C ALA A 81 17.87 -16.20 -16.22
N ALA A 82 18.27 -17.11 -17.10
CA ALA A 82 17.86 -18.50 -17.03
C ALA A 82 18.24 -19.11 -15.67
N PRO A 83 17.38 -19.97 -15.08
CA PRO A 83 16.15 -20.51 -15.65
C PRO A 83 14.94 -19.59 -15.44
N TYR A 84 14.13 -19.37 -16.49
CA TYR A 84 12.93 -18.50 -16.39
C TYR A 84 11.74 -19.16 -15.70
N GLY A 85 11.89 -20.42 -15.26
CA GLY A 85 10.86 -21.17 -14.54
C GLY A 85 11.29 -22.58 -14.17
N TYR A 86 10.35 -23.36 -13.63
CA TYR A 86 10.59 -24.74 -13.19
C TYR A 86 11.14 -25.64 -14.31
N TYR A 87 10.60 -25.51 -15.53
CA TYR A 87 11.02 -26.32 -16.67
C TYR A 87 12.46 -26.02 -17.10
N ASP A 88 12.84 -24.75 -17.23
CA ASP A 88 14.20 -24.36 -17.59
C ASP A 88 15.22 -24.81 -16.53
N ALA A 89 14.82 -24.78 -15.24
CA ALA A 89 15.68 -25.21 -14.15
C ALA A 89 15.92 -26.71 -14.21
N ASP A 90 14.87 -27.49 -14.44
CA ASP A 90 14.92 -28.95 -14.57
C ASP A 90 15.72 -29.38 -15.82
N TYR A 91 15.57 -28.67 -16.95
CA TYR A 91 16.38 -28.88 -18.15
C TYR A 91 17.88 -28.62 -17.89
N MET A 92 18.23 -27.53 -17.21
CA MET A 92 19.62 -27.23 -16.87
C MET A 92 20.22 -28.20 -15.84
N GLU A 93 19.42 -28.69 -14.89
CA GLU A 93 19.85 -29.66 -13.88
C GLU A 93 20.07 -31.05 -14.48
N LYS A 94 19.23 -31.47 -15.44
CA LYS A 94 19.29 -32.81 -16.07
C LYS A 94 20.25 -32.90 -17.26
N GLY A 95 20.62 -31.78 -17.87
CA GLY A 95 21.71 -31.70 -18.85
C GLY A 95 21.53 -32.56 -20.10
N GLU A 96 20.36 -32.53 -20.74
CA GLU A 96 20.17 -33.12 -22.08
C GLU A 96 20.63 -32.18 -23.20
#